data_AF-A0AAW5C4G6-F1
#
_entry.id   AF-A0AAW5C4G6-F1
#
_cell.length_a   1.000
_cell.length_b   1.000
_cell.length_c   1.000
_cell.angle_alpha   90.00
_cell.angle_beta   90.00
_cell.angle_gamma   90.00
#
_symmetry.space_group_name_H-M   'P 1'
#
loop_
_entity.id
_entity.type
_entity.pdbx_description
1 polymer ?
#
loop_
_entity_poly.entity_id
_entity_poly.type
_entity_poly.pdbx_seq_one_letter_code
_entity_poly.pdbx_strand_id
1 'polypeptide(L)'
;MRKFLAVIMIWAGLSACSDDKDVLVSIPNDVTMNELELGRFTHRIPESGFTSKAAHTNGVKFNTVKNSDGTYSGFAYSNRNNRSFTWTATQEALDSNIYSVYTRFPNANEIYAVACVKDDDAYFTLEKPAVVEHILVANTTYAYLAMVYGDQYGTPEAPVANPNIPGSADKKGVWYSNVPGGVKKLVDEDKDYFKLIIKGFKDNTPTGTVNFYLCTRKGDPENPDWSRVVNDWYPVDLSALGVVDKIVFDLESTDIEAGTGRMRTPAYFCLDGIRIQE
;
A
#
# COMPACT_ATOMS: atom_id res chain seq x y z
N MET A 1 -78.61 -3.18 45.93
CA MET A 1 -77.66 -4.08 46.63
C MET A 1 -77.28 -5.20 45.68
N ARG A 2 -75.97 -5.45 45.54
CA ARG A 2 -75.30 -6.37 44.58
C ARG A 2 -75.27 -5.89 43.13
N LYS A 3 -74.18 -6.01 42.36
CA LYS A 3 -72.75 -6.28 42.60
C LYS A 3 -72.04 -5.96 41.27
N PHE A 4 -70.93 -5.23 41.35
CA PHE A 4 -69.81 -5.03 40.42
C PHE A 4 -69.77 -5.81 39.09
N LEU A 5 -69.48 -5.09 38.00
CA LEU A 5 -68.64 -5.59 36.90
C LEU A 5 -67.49 -4.61 36.66
N ALA A 6 -66.27 -5.13 36.78
CA ALA A 6 -65.01 -4.44 36.60
C ALA A 6 -64.64 -4.36 35.11
N VAL A 7 -64.08 -3.22 34.70
CA VAL A 7 -63.44 -3.02 33.41
C VAL A 7 -62.01 -3.55 33.52
N ILE A 8 -61.72 -4.66 32.83
CA ILE A 8 -60.36 -5.18 32.67
C ILE A 8 -59.84 -4.66 31.33
N MET A 9 -58.96 -3.66 31.38
CA MET A 9 -58.12 -3.25 30.26
C MET A 9 -57.02 -4.31 30.07
N ILE A 10 -57.10 -5.05 28.97
CA ILE A 10 -56.06 -6.00 28.57
C ILE A 10 -54.92 -5.21 27.93
N TRP A 11 -53.88 -4.96 28.72
CA TRP A 11 -52.55 -4.57 28.26
C TRP A 11 -51.87 -5.80 27.64
N ALA A 12 -51.91 -5.89 26.31
CA ALA A 12 -51.17 -6.90 25.56
C ALA A 12 -49.79 -6.35 25.20
N GLY A 13 -48.78 -6.83 25.93
CA GLY A 13 -47.42 -7.13 25.46
C GLY A 13 -46.69 -6.10 24.60
N LEU A 14 -45.98 -5.18 25.24
CA LEU A 14 -44.69 -4.70 24.75
C LEU A 14 -43.61 -5.16 25.73
N SER A 15 -43.27 -6.45 25.67
CA SER A 15 -41.91 -6.88 26.01
C SER A 15 -41.05 -6.53 24.81
N ALA A 16 -40.66 -5.26 24.70
CA ALA A 16 -39.50 -4.91 23.93
C ALA A 16 -38.31 -5.54 24.66
N CYS A 17 -37.69 -6.55 24.06
CA CYS A 17 -36.34 -6.95 24.42
C CYS A 17 -35.50 -5.66 24.39
N SER A 18 -34.94 -5.27 25.54
CA SER A 18 -33.83 -4.35 25.55
C SER A 18 -32.65 -5.10 24.95
N ASP A 19 -32.53 -5.04 23.62
CA ASP A 19 -31.30 -5.43 22.94
C ASP A 19 -30.26 -4.32 23.21
N ASP A 20 -29.74 -4.31 24.44
CA ASP A 20 -28.40 -3.82 24.70
C ASP A 20 -27.46 -4.76 23.94
N LYS A 21 -27.04 -4.34 22.74
CA LYS A 21 -25.73 -4.60 22.11
C LYS A 21 -25.68 -4.02 20.69
N ASP A 22 -25.86 -2.70 20.58
CA ASP A 22 -25.01 -1.98 19.65
C ASP A 22 -23.60 -2.04 20.25
N VAL A 23 -22.90 -3.16 20.01
CA VAL A 23 -21.45 -3.15 20.08
C VAL A 23 -21.04 -2.16 19.00
N LEU A 24 -20.84 -0.91 19.40
CA LEU A 24 -20.10 0.06 18.61
C LEU A 24 -18.78 -0.63 18.34
N VAL A 25 -18.64 -1.24 17.16
CA VAL A 25 -17.35 -1.68 16.66
C VAL A 25 -16.52 -0.41 16.72
N SER A 26 -15.53 -0.41 17.61
CA SER A 26 -14.63 0.73 17.76
C SER A 26 -14.17 1.09 16.36
N ILE A 27 -14.39 2.33 15.95
CA ILE A 27 -13.89 2.82 14.66
C ILE A 27 -12.40 2.47 14.63
N PRO A 28 -11.90 1.76 13.60
CA PRO A 28 -10.48 1.49 13.48
C PRO A 28 -9.75 2.84 13.56
N ASN A 29 -8.98 3.03 14.63
CA ASN A 29 -8.23 4.24 14.91
C ASN A 29 -6.86 4.17 14.21
N ASP A 30 -6.87 3.84 12.93
CA ASP A 30 -5.65 3.74 12.15
C ASP A 30 -5.24 5.13 11.71
N VAL A 31 -3.94 5.41 11.73
CA VAL A 31 -3.40 6.61 11.08
C VAL A 31 -3.52 6.40 9.57
N THR A 32 -4.50 7.08 8.99
CA THR A 32 -4.70 7.23 7.54
C THR A 32 -4.25 8.61 7.10
N MET A 33 -4.00 8.82 5.80
CA MET A 33 -3.57 10.12 5.27
C MET A 33 -4.72 11.02 4.80
N ASN A 34 -5.97 10.69 5.14
CA ASN A 34 -7.17 11.34 4.60
C ASN A 34 -7.40 12.78 5.10
N GLU A 35 -6.70 13.23 6.15
CA GLU A 35 -6.71 14.63 6.58
C GLU A 35 -5.85 15.54 5.70
N LEU A 36 -5.01 14.97 4.83
CA LEU A 36 -4.23 15.74 3.87
C LEU A 36 -5.14 16.23 2.73
N GLU A 37 -4.69 17.26 2.01
CA GLU A 37 -5.45 17.82 0.89
C GLU A 37 -4.75 17.56 -0.45
N LEU A 38 -5.51 17.01 -1.41
CA LEU A 38 -5.09 16.84 -2.78
C LEU A 38 -6.24 17.13 -3.75
N GLY A 39 -5.90 17.72 -4.90
CA GLY A 39 -6.81 17.70 -6.05
C GLY A 39 -7.06 16.25 -6.52
N ARG A 40 -8.13 16.03 -7.28
CA ARG A 40 -8.48 14.68 -7.77
C ARG A 40 -7.38 14.11 -8.67
N PHE A 41 -6.95 12.88 -8.37
CA PHE A 41 -5.94 12.13 -9.13
C PHE A 41 -4.59 12.86 -9.26
N THR A 42 -4.16 13.49 -8.18
CA THR A 42 -2.85 14.14 -8.05
C THR A 42 -2.00 13.46 -6.98
N HIS A 43 -0.80 13.99 -6.81
CA HIS A 43 0.15 13.56 -5.81
C HIS A 43 0.95 14.77 -5.37
N ARG A 44 1.62 14.66 -4.23
CA ARG A 44 2.54 15.68 -3.74
C ARG A 44 3.77 15.03 -3.14
N ILE A 45 4.92 15.52 -3.57
CA ILE A 45 6.23 15.19 -3.00
C ILE A 45 6.62 16.37 -2.10
N PRO A 46 6.44 16.27 -0.78
CA PRO A 46 6.70 17.40 0.11
C PRO A 46 8.20 17.72 0.22
N GLU A 47 8.52 18.96 0.58
CA GLU A 47 9.91 19.43 0.67
C GLU A 47 10.66 18.91 1.90
N SER A 48 9.95 18.54 2.98
CA SER A 48 10.57 18.16 4.26
C SER A 48 9.77 17.10 5.01
N GLY A 49 9.19 16.16 4.25
CA GLY A 49 8.27 15.17 4.81
C GLY A 49 6.86 15.71 5.03
N PHE A 50 6.02 14.87 5.63
CA PHE A 50 4.66 15.22 6.02
C PHE A 50 4.29 14.47 7.30
N THR A 51 3.31 14.99 8.03
CA THR A 51 2.78 14.34 9.22
C THR A 51 1.34 13.96 8.95
N SER A 52 0.97 12.76 9.40
CA SER A 52 -0.42 12.35 9.52
C SER A 52 -0.64 11.86 10.95
N LYS A 53 -1.82 12.15 11.49
CA LYS A 53 -2.25 11.65 12.80
C LYS A 53 -3.60 10.99 12.71
N ALA A 54 -4.41 11.24 11.67
CA ALA A 54 -5.83 10.93 11.66
C ALA A 54 -6.49 11.26 13.03
N ALA A 55 -7.52 10.54 13.46
CA ALA A 55 -8.11 10.69 14.78
C ALA A 55 -7.23 10.13 15.93
N HIS A 56 -5.99 9.73 15.65
CA HIS A 56 -5.09 9.09 16.59
C HIS A 56 -4.33 10.11 17.45
N THR A 57 -4.01 9.75 18.69
CA THR A 57 -3.32 10.65 19.63
C THR A 57 -1.80 10.71 19.44
N ASN A 58 -1.25 9.75 18.69
CA ASN A 58 0.16 9.65 18.33
C ASN A 58 0.34 9.96 16.84
N GLY A 59 1.11 10.99 16.51
CA GLY A 59 1.36 11.35 15.12
C GLY A 59 2.46 10.52 14.46
N VAL A 60 2.33 10.35 13.16
CA VAL A 60 3.30 9.69 12.28
C VAL A 60 3.91 10.72 11.35
N LYS A 61 5.23 10.91 11.43
CA LYS A 61 5.98 11.82 10.56
C LYS A 61 6.75 11.02 9.53
N PHE A 62 6.39 11.19 8.26
CA PHE A 62 7.05 10.57 7.12
C PHE A 62 8.20 11.43 6.62
N ASN A 63 9.33 10.80 6.29
CA ASN A 63 10.49 11.47 5.73
C ASN A 63 10.37 11.68 4.22
N THR A 64 10.90 12.79 3.71
CA THR A 64 11.10 12.99 2.26
C THR A 64 12.44 13.70 2.06
N VAL A 65 13.24 13.18 1.14
CA VAL A 65 14.53 13.75 0.75
C VAL A 65 14.45 14.17 -0.72
N LYS A 66 14.78 15.44 -1.01
CA LYS A 66 14.98 15.92 -2.37
C LYS A 66 16.44 15.72 -2.75
N ASN A 67 16.68 14.92 -3.79
CA ASN A 67 18.02 14.65 -4.28
C ASN A 67 18.51 15.79 -5.17
N SER A 68 19.83 15.97 -5.25
CA SER A 68 20.45 17.01 -6.08
C SER A 68 20.24 16.82 -7.59
N ASP A 69 19.91 15.60 -8.02
CA ASP A 69 19.57 15.25 -9.40
C ASP A 69 18.11 15.55 -9.78
N GLY A 70 17.33 16.14 -8.86
CA GLY A 70 15.92 16.48 -9.06
C GLY A 70 14.96 15.32 -8.76
N THR A 71 15.46 14.14 -8.40
CA THR A 71 14.64 13.03 -7.89
C THR A 71 14.32 13.21 -6.41
N TYR A 72 13.59 12.27 -5.82
CA TYR A 72 13.34 12.24 -4.38
C TYR A 72 13.45 10.81 -3.86
N SER A 73 13.62 10.68 -2.55
CA SER A 73 13.53 9.44 -1.79
C SER A 73 12.71 9.67 -0.53
N GLY A 74 12.29 8.60 0.14
CA GLY A 74 11.36 8.68 1.27
C GLY A 74 9.91 8.57 0.79
N PHE A 75 9.03 9.43 1.28
CA PHE A 75 7.60 9.34 1.04
C PHE A 75 7.03 10.55 0.30
N ALA A 76 6.10 10.27 -0.59
CA ALA A 76 5.11 11.20 -1.12
C ALA A 76 3.72 10.76 -0.64
N TYR A 77 2.68 11.55 -0.94
CA TYR A 77 1.29 11.13 -0.78
C TYR A 77 0.50 11.35 -2.07
N SER A 78 -0.48 10.49 -2.33
CA SER A 78 -1.25 10.50 -3.58
C SER A 78 -2.67 10.01 -3.40
N ASN A 79 -3.53 10.43 -4.33
CA ASN A 79 -4.87 9.89 -4.57
C ASN A 79 -5.04 9.42 -6.03
N ARG A 80 -3.94 9.15 -6.76
CA ARG A 80 -4.00 8.63 -8.13
C ARG A 80 -4.54 7.19 -8.14
N ASN A 81 -4.97 6.71 -9.29
CA ASN A 81 -5.70 5.44 -9.38
C ASN A 81 -5.57 4.76 -10.76
N ASN A 82 -4.49 5.05 -11.50
CA ASN A 82 -4.23 4.39 -12.77
C ASN A 82 -3.71 2.97 -12.52
N ARG A 83 -4.20 1.99 -13.28
CA ARG A 83 -3.91 0.55 -13.07
C ARG A 83 -3.51 -0.16 -14.37
N SER A 84 -3.04 0.62 -15.32
CA SER A 84 -2.81 0.25 -16.72
C SER A 84 -1.49 0.83 -17.20
N PHE A 85 -0.95 0.32 -18.30
CA PHE A 85 0.19 0.95 -18.93
C PHE A 85 -0.16 2.35 -19.42
N THR A 86 0.81 3.25 -19.40
CA THR A 86 0.66 4.59 -19.95
C THR A 86 0.65 4.54 -21.47
N TRP A 87 -0.03 5.51 -22.10
CA TRP A 87 -0.09 5.63 -23.56
C TRP A 87 1.16 6.28 -24.15
N THR A 88 1.86 7.08 -23.34
CA THR A 88 3.10 7.75 -23.70
C THR A 88 4.18 7.44 -22.66
N ALA A 89 5.44 7.62 -23.04
CA ALA A 89 6.60 7.44 -22.16
C ALA A 89 7.08 8.75 -21.52
N THR A 90 6.19 9.75 -21.38
CA THR A 90 6.56 11.00 -20.67
C THR A 90 6.57 10.78 -19.17
N GLN A 91 7.33 11.61 -18.44
CA GLN A 91 7.39 11.51 -16.98
C GLN A 91 6.00 11.72 -16.35
N GLU A 92 5.21 12.67 -16.84
CA GLU A 92 3.87 12.95 -16.30
C GLU A 92 2.91 11.76 -16.49
N ALA A 93 3.06 11.04 -17.60
CA ALA A 93 2.32 9.81 -17.81
C ALA A 93 2.79 8.74 -16.82
N LEU A 94 4.10 8.54 -16.68
CA LEU A 94 4.68 7.55 -15.78
C LEU A 94 4.37 7.84 -14.30
N ASP A 95 4.28 9.10 -13.89
CA ASP A 95 3.83 9.52 -12.56
C ASP A 95 2.42 9.01 -12.26
N SER A 96 1.58 8.83 -13.28
CA SER A 96 0.28 8.21 -13.10
C SER A 96 0.39 6.74 -12.67
N ASN A 97 1.49 6.05 -12.99
CA ASN A 97 1.76 4.68 -12.52
C ASN A 97 2.57 4.64 -11.23
N ILE A 98 3.59 5.49 -11.10
CA ILE A 98 4.47 5.55 -9.92
C ILE A 98 3.65 5.84 -8.67
N TYR A 99 2.75 6.81 -8.75
CA TYR A 99 1.99 7.30 -7.60
C TYR A 99 0.58 6.70 -7.48
N SER A 100 0.23 5.71 -8.31
CA SER A 100 -1.01 4.97 -8.13
C SER A 100 -0.77 3.69 -7.36
N VAL A 101 -1.62 3.40 -6.38
CA VAL A 101 -1.73 2.06 -5.80
C VAL A 101 -2.33 1.09 -6.82
N TYR A 102 -1.76 -0.10 -6.94
CA TYR A 102 -2.36 -1.17 -7.72
C TYR A 102 -3.36 -1.95 -6.86
N THR A 103 -4.62 -1.90 -7.28
CA THR A 103 -5.75 -2.57 -6.64
C THR A 103 -6.59 -3.30 -7.69
N ARG A 104 -7.32 -4.36 -7.32
CA ARG A 104 -8.14 -5.10 -8.28
C ARG A 104 -9.26 -4.25 -8.88
N PHE A 105 -9.80 -3.33 -8.08
CA PHE A 105 -10.79 -2.34 -8.47
C PHE A 105 -10.22 -0.95 -8.22
N PRO A 106 -10.81 0.14 -8.77
CA PRO A 106 -10.37 1.48 -8.42
C PRO A 106 -10.31 1.66 -6.90
N ASN A 107 -9.15 2.07 -6.39
CA ASN A 107 -8.96 2.36 -4.97
C ASN A 107 -9.99 3.37 -4.47
N ALA A 108 -10.65 3.05 -3.37
CA ALA A 108 -11.65 3.90 -2.75
C ALA A 108 -11.08 4.79 -1.63
N ASN A 109 -9.89 4.46 -1.10
CA ASN A 109 -9.21 5.30 -0.12
C ASN A 109 -8.84 6.64 -0.77
N GLU A 110 -9.00 7.75 -0.04
CA GLU A 110 -8.76 9.06 -0.61
C GLU A 110 -7.27 9.29 -0.80
N ILE A 111 -6.49 9.33 0.28
CA ILE A 111 -5.06 9.63 0.21
C ILE A 111 -4.27 8.54 0.91
N TYR A 112 -3.19 8.10 0.27
CA TYR A 112 -2.24 7.12 0.79
C TYR A 112 -0.80 7.59 0.55
N ALA A 113 0.14 6.95 1.25
CA ALA A 113 1.56 7.24 1.13
C ALA A 113 2.16 6.39 0.01
N VAL A 114 3.12 6.96 -0.71
CA VAL A 114 3.91 6.29 -1.74
C VAL A 114 5.37 6.40 -1.35
N ALA A 115 6.01 5.27 -1.06
CA ALA A 115 7.42 5.21 -0.75
C ALA A 115 8.25 5.14 -2.03
N CYS A 116 9.32 5.92 -2.09
CA CYS A 116 10.45 5.77 -2.99
C CYS A 116 11.66 5.34 -2.14
N VAL A 117 11.97 4.05 -2.20
CA VAL A 117 13.00 3.44 -1.35
C VAL A 117 14.36 3.63 -1.99
N LYS A 118 15.25 4.29 -1.24
CA LYS A 118 16.65 4.51 -1.58
C LYS A 118 17.38 4.74 -0.27
N ASP A 119 18.44 3.97 -0.05
CA ASP A 119 19.16 3.97 1.23
C ASP A 119 18.17 3.84 2.41
N ASP A 120 18.43 4.52 3.54
CA ASP A 120 17.54 4.50 4.71
C ASP A 120 16.50 5.64 4.69
N ASP A 121 16.23 6.28 3.54
CA ASP A 121 15.38 7.49 3.46
C ASP A 121 13.87 7.18 3.58
N ALA A 122 13.44 5.96 3.25
CA ALA A 122 12.06 5.53 3.40
C ALA A 122 11.79 5.13 4.86
N TYR A 123 11.53 6.13 5.70
CA TYR A 123 11.11 5.91 7.08
C TYR A 123 9.98 6.83 7.52
N PHE A 124 9.30 6.41 8.57
CA PHE A 124 8.49 7.31 9.40
C PHE A 124 8.92 7.22 10.87
N THR A 125 8.59 8.26 11.64
CA THR A 125 8.77 8.30 13.09
C THR A 125 7.43 8.53 13.80
N LEU A 126 7.31 7.99 15.01
CA LEU A 126 6.19 8.23 15.90
C LEU A 126 6.51 9.40 16.83
N GLU A 127 5.54 10.24 17.17
CA GLU A 127 5.73 11.30 18.16
C GLU A 127 5.98 10.76 19.57
N LYS A 128 5.44 9.59 19.86
CA LYS A 128 5.67 8.83 21.10
C LYS A 128 6.02 7.39 20.74
N PRO A 129 7.01 6.76 21.40
CA PRO A 129 7.29 5.35 21.19
C PRO A 129 6.04 4.50 21.49
N ALA A 130 5.70 3.59 20.58
CA ALA A 130 4.51 2.74 20.71
C ALA A 130 4.71 1.41 19.97
N VAL A 131 3.81 0.46 20.21
CA VAL A 131 3.70 -0.74 19.37
C VAL A 131 2.90 -0.36 18.13
N VAL A 132 3.44 -0.67 16.95
CA VAL A 132 2.67 -0.62 15.69
C VAL A 132 2.15 -2.03 15.46
N GLU A 133 0.84 -2.23 15.53
CA GLU A 133 0.23 -3.55 15.37
C GLU A 133 0.31 -4.00 13.91
N HIS A 134 -0.07 -3.12 12.99
CA HIS A 134 0.03 -3.41 11.56
C HIS A 134 0.09 -2.14 10.71
N ILE A 135 0.45 -2.34 9.45
CA ILE A 135 0.30 -1.37 8.36
C ILE A 135 -0.41 -2.04 7.18
N LEU A 136 -1.09 -1.27 6.34
CA LEU A 136 -1.55 -1.74 5.03
C LEU A 136 -0.49 -1.41 3.99
N VAL A 137 -0.07 -2.41 3.20
CA VAL A 137 0.86 -2.22 2.08
C VAL A 137 0.26 -2.71 0.78
N ALA A 138 0.68 -2.10 -0.32
CA ALA A 138 0.34 -2.53 -1.66
C ALA A 138 1.46 -2.19 -2.65
N ASN A 139 1.45 -2.85 -3.81
CA ASN A 139 2.33 -2.45 -4.91
C ASN A 139 1.86 -1.12 -5.50
N THR A 140 2.79 -0.29 -5.96
CA THR A 140 2.44 0.75 -6.93
C THR A 140 2.06 0.09 -8.25
N THR A 141 1.26 0.76 -9.08
CA THR A 141 0.96 0.29 -10.43
C THR A 141 2.24 0.13 -11.25
N TYR A 142 3.23 0.99 -11.04
CA TYR A 142 4.51 0.89 -11.72
C TYR A 142 5.25 -0.41 -11.39
N ALA A 143 5.45 -0.71 -10.10
CA ALA A 143 6.10 -1.94 -9.66
C ALA A 143 5.29 -3.18 -10.07
N TYR A 144 3.96 -3.14 -9.92
CA TYR A 144 3.09 -4.25 -10.30
C TYR A 144 3.21 -4.59 -11.78
N LEU A 145 3.07 -3.60 -12.67
CA LEU A 145 3.14 -3.83 -14.11
C LEU A 145 4.51 -4.37 -14.53
N ALA A 146 5.58 -3.80 -13.96
CA ALA A 146 6.95 -4.24 -14.20
C ALA A 146 7.14 -5.72 -13.82
N MET A 147 6.73 -6.13 -12.62
CA MET A 147 6.87 -7.51 -12.16
C MET A 147 5.99 -8.50 -12.94
N VAL A 148 4.77 -8.11 -13.30
CA VAL A 148 3.76 -9.03 -13.87
C VAL A 148 3.90 -9.19 -15.38
N TYR A 149 4.32 -8.14 -16.06
CA TYR A 149 4.36 -8.08 -17.53
C TYR A 149 5.76 -7.87 -18.10
N GLY A 150 6.73 -7.44 -17.29
CA GLY A 150 8.10 -7.16 -17.72
C GLY A 150 8.24 -5.83 -18.45
N ASP A 151 9.33 -5.69 -19.21
CA ASP A 151 9.64 -4.46 -19.95
C ASP A 151 8.65 -4.18 -21.09
N GLN A 152 8.23 -5.24 -21.79
CA GLN A 152 7.32 -5.18 -22.93
C GLN A 152 6.18 -6.19 -22.77
N TYR A 153 4.94 -5.72 -22.99
CA TYR A 153 3.73 -6.53 -23.00
C TYR A 153 3.08 -6.53 -24.39
N GLY A 154 3.02 -7.72 -25.00
CA GLY A 154 2.61 -7.91 -26.40
C GLY A 154 3.79 -7.74 -27.37
N THR A 155 3.55 -8.05 -28.65
CA THR A 155 4.52 -7.79 -29.74
C THR A 155 3.80 -7.18 -30.94
N PRO A 156 4.52 -6.61 -31.92
CA PRO A 156 3.89 -6.14 -33.15
C PRO A 156 3.08 -7.22 -33.88
N GLU A 157 3.52 -8.48 -33.81
CA GLU A 157 2.88 -9.64 -34.44
C GLU A 157 1.71 -10.17 -33.61
N ALA A 158 1.75 -9.97 -32.29
CA ALA A 158 0.72 -10.39 -31.34
C ALA A 158 0.39 -9.25 -30.36
N PRO A 159 -0.28 -8.18 -30.82
CA PRO A 159 -0.63 -7.06 -29.95
C PRO A 159 -1.69 -7.50 -28.94
N VAL A 160 -1.66 -6.91 -27.75
CA VAL A 160 -2.52 -7.28 -26.62
C VAL A 160 -3.29 -6.07 -26.11
N ALA A 161 -4.44 -6.30 -25.47
CA ALA A 161 -5.20 -5.22 -24.85
C ALA A 161 -4.45 -4.66 -23.62
N ASN A 162 -4.50 -3.34 -23.42
CA ASN A 162 -3.97 -2.73 -22.20
C ASN A 162 -4.82 -3.20 -21.00
N PRO A 163 -4.22 -3.84 -19.97
CA PRO A 163 -4.96 -4.35 -18.82
C PRO A 163 -5.74 -3.23 -18.11
N ASN A 164 -6.87 -3.58 -17.49
CA ASN A 164 -7.69 -2.68 -16.65
C ASN A 164 -8.26 -1.42 -17.33
N ILE A 165 -8.27 -1.34 -18.66
CA ILE A 165 -8.99 -0.29 -19.39
C ILE A 165 -10.40 -0.80 -19.75
N PRO A 166 -11.48 -0.21 -19.23
CA PRO A 166 -12.84 -0.59 -19.62
C PRO A 166 -13.05 -0.43 -21.13
N GLY A 167 -13.55 -1.50 -21.78
CA GLY A 167 -13.82 -1.48 -23.23
C GLY A 167 -12.59 -1.44 -24.13
N SER A 168 -11.39 -1.81 -23.65
CA SER A 168 -10.16 -1.87 -24.46
C SER A 168 -9.90 -3.22 -25.13
N ALA A 169 -10.79 -4.20 -25.03
CA ALA A 169 -10.53 -5.56 -25.52
C ALA A 169 -10.10 -5.59 -27.01
N ASP A 170 -10.68 -4.70 -27.82
CA ASP A 170 -10.38 -4.55 -29.25
C ASP A 170 -9.27 -3.52 -29.54
N LYS A 171 -8.85 -2.75 -28.53
CA LYS A 171 -7.77 -1.75 -28.61
C LYS A 171 -6.45 -2.39 -28.19
N LYS A 172 -5.87 -3.15 -29.10
CA LYS A 172 -4.63 -3.89 -28.88
C LYS A 172 -3.40 -3.07 -29.30
N GLY A 173 -2.30 -3.27 -28.58
CA GLY A 173 -1.02 -2.62 -28.85
C GLY A 173 0.14 -3.36 -28.20
N VAL A 174 1.30 -2.71 -28.23
CA VAL A 174 2.49 -3.12 -27.47
C VAL A 174 2.67 -2.10 -26.37
N TRP A 175 2.79 -2.57 -25.13
CA TRP A 175 2.85 -1.72 -23.94
C TRP A 175 4.20 -1.86 -23.27
N TYR A 176 4.69 -0.79 -22.68
CA TYR A 176 6.01 -0.76 -22.05
C TYR A 176 5.89 -0.27 -20.61
N SER A 177 6.62 -0.92 -19.70
CA SER A 177 6.70 -0.47 -18.31
C SER A 177 7.49 0.83 -18.19
N ASN A 178 8.41 1.11 -19.13
CA ASN A 178 9.30 2.26 -19.13
C ASN A 178 10.17 2.33 -17.86
N VAL A 179 10.67 1.18 -17.41
CA VAL A 179 11.68 1.12 -16.33
C VAL A 179 13.04 1.53 -16.89
N PRO A 180 13.71 2.57 -16.35
CA PRO A 180 15.06 2.92 -16.78
C PRO A 180 16.03 1.74 -16.64
N GLY A 181 16.68 1.37 -17.74
CA GLY A 181 17.59 0.21 -17.81
C GLY A 181 16.87 -1.14 -18.01
N GLY A 182 15.55 -1.14 -18.19
CA GLY A 182 14.74 -2.33 -18.43
C GLY A 182 14.43 -3.13 -17.17
N VAL A 183 13.45 -4.02 -17.28
CA VAL A 183 13.00 -4.89 -16.18
C VAL A 183 12.63 -6.28 -16.70
N LYS A 184 12.84 -7.29 -15.87
CA LYS A 184 12.41 -8.66 -16.16
C LYS A 184 11.05 -8.92 -15.53
N LYS A 185 10.18 -9.64 -16.26
CA LYS A 185 8.97 -10.22 -15.66
C LYS A 185 9.37 -11.27 -14.62
N LEU A 186 8.76 -11.22 -13.44
CA LEU A 186 8.98 -12.18 -12.37
C LEU A 186 8.18 -13.47 -12.61
N VAL A 187 8.85 -14.62 -12.58
CA VAL A 187 8.28 -15.93 -12.96
C VAL A 187 8.63 -17.04 -11.96
N ASP A 188 7.82 -18.10 -11.95
CA ASP A 188 7.94 -19.22 -10.99
C ASP A 188 9.21 -20.03 -11.24
N GLU A 189 9.61 -20.16 -12.51
CA GLU A 189 10.78 -20.94 -12.93
C GLU A 189 12.08 -20.42 -12.31
N ASP A 190 12.18 -19.10 -12.16
CA ASP A 190 13.36 -18.43 -11.62
C ASP A 190 13.27 -18.20 -10.10
N LYS A 191 12.19 -18.67 -9.46
CA LYS A 191 11.91 -18.45 -8.04
C LYS A 191 11.93 -16.97 -7.64
N ASP A 192 11.41 -16.13 -8.52
CA ASP A 192 11.52 -14.68 -8.38
C ASP A 192 10.73 -14.14 -7.17
N TYR A 193 11.16 -13.00 -6.63
CA TYR A 193 10.41 -12.30 -5.59
C TYR A 193 10.67 -10.80 -5.57
N PHE A 194 9.77 -10.08 -4.90
CA PHE A 194 9.92 -8.69 -4.48
C PHE A 194 9.46 -8.57 -3.02
N LYS A 195 10.39 -8.19 -2.15
CA LYS A 195 10.29 -8.31 -0.70
C LYS A 195 10.46 -6.93 -0.06
N LEU A 196 9.52 -6.58 0.79
CA LEU A 196 9.57 -5.45 1.71
C LEU A 196 10.22 -5.91 3.02
N ILE A 197 11.25 -5.20 3.46
CA ILE A 197 11.95 -5.43 4.72
C ILE A 197 11.64 -4.24 5.62
N ILE A 198 11.04 -4.51 6.77
CA ILE A 198 10.51 -3.50 7.69
C ILE A 198 11.30 -3.58 8.99
N LYS A 199 12.06 -2.54 9.30
CA LYS A 199 12.97 -2.51 10.46
C LYS A 199 12.45 -1.54 11.50
N GLY A 200 12.29 -2.02 12.74
CA GLY A 200 11.88 -1.22 13.89
C GLY A 200 13.08 -0.68 14.65
N PHE A 201 12.97 0.54 15.16
CA PHE A 201 13.97 1.18 16.01
C PHE A 201 13.31 1.88 17.20
N LYS A 202 14.02 1.92 18.32
CA LYS A 202 13.71 2.73 19.49
C LYS A 202 14.98 3.39 20.00
N ASP A 203 14.98 4.71 20.14
CA ASP A 203 16.14 5.49 20.56
C ASP A 203 17.38 5.17 19.69
N ASN A 204 17.18 5.06 18.36
CA ASN A 204 18.16 4.61 17.36
C ASN A 204 18.70 3.17 17.53
N THR A 205 18.14 2.38 18.44
CA THR A 205 18.52 0.97 18.63
C THR A 205 17.55 0.07 17.85
N PRO A 206 18.03 -0.86 17.01
CA PRO A 206 17.16 -1.83 16.32
C PRO A 206 16.36 -2.69 17.31
N THR A 207 15.06 -2.85 17.06
CA THR A 207 14.16 -3.65 17.91
C THR A 207 13.74 -4.97 17.25
N GLY A 208 13.62 -4.98 15.93
CA GLY A 208 13.19 -6.15 15.17
C GLY A 208 13.18 -5.91 13.67
N THR A 209 12.90 -6.98 12.91
CA THR A 209 12.73 -6.91 11.46
C THR A 209 11.59 -7.84 11.06
N VAL A 210 10.69 -7.35 10.22
CA VAL A 210 9.61 -8.10 9.59
C VAL A 210 9.83 -8.11 8.09
N ASN A 211 9.75 -9.28 7.47
CA ASN A 211 9.84 -9.44 6.02
C ASN A 211 8.47 -9.74 5.43
N PHE A 212 8.12 -9.08 4.34
CA PHE A 212 6.86 -9.28 3.65
C PHE A 212 7.05 -9.35 2.13
N TYR A 213 6.51 -10.38 1.49
CA TYR A 213 6.60 -10.56 0.04
C TYR A 213 5.48 -9.84 -0.71
N LEU A 214 5.77 -8.66 -1.29
CA LEU A 214 4.90 -7.93 -2.22
C LEU A 214 4.67 -8.71 -3.53
N CYS A 215 5.64 -9.54 -3.90
CA CYS A 215 5.54 -10.57 -4.92
C CYS A 215 6.38 -11.78 -4.50
N THR A 216 5.85 -12.98 -4.69
CA THR A 216 6.65 -14.21 -4.66
C THR A 216 6.20 -15.10 -5.79
N ARG A 217 7.16 -15.69 -6.49
CA ARG A 217 6.99 -16.65 -7.57
C ARG A 217 7.74 -17.90 -7.18
N LYS A 218 7.29 -18.62 -6.14
CA LYS A 218 8.03 -19.73 -5.50
C LYS A 218 9.36 -19.30 -4.85
N GLY A 219 9.51 -18.01 -4.57
CA GLY A 219 10.73 -17.37 -4.04
C GLY A 219 10.74 -17.12 -2.53
N ASP A 220 9.66 -17.49 -1.82
CA ASP A 220 9.57 -17.39 -0.36
C ASP A 220 10.07 -18.70 0.27
N PRO A 221 11.21 -18.73 1.00
CA PRO A 221 11.74 -19.94 1.62
C PRO A 221 10.85 -20.52 2.71
N GLU A 222 10.08 -19.67 3.41
CA GLU A 222 9.16 -20.11 4.46
C GLU A 222 7.88 -20.69 3.86
N ASN A 223 7.54 -20.28 2.63
CA ASN A 223 6.36 -20.73 1.91
C ASN A 223 6.68 -21.03 0.42
N PRO A 224 7.45 -22.09 0.13
CA PRO A 224 7.99 -22.35 -1.21
C PRO A 224 6.92 -22.65 -2.26
N ASP A 225 5.71 -23.03 -1.85
CA ASP A 225 4.59 -23.30 -2.75
C ASP A 225 3.84 -22.03 -3.19
N TRP A 226 4.10 -20.89 -2.57
CA TRP A 226 3.36 -19.67 -2.88
C TRP A 226 3.83 -19.03 -4.20
N SER A 227 2.88 -18.78 -5.10
CA SER A 227 3.04 -17.88 -6.24
C SER A 227 1.92 -16.84 -6.23
N ARG A 228 2.25 -15.62 -5.84
CA ARG A 228 1.30 -14.51 -5.71
C ARG A 228 1.96 -13.16 -5.94
N VAL A 229 1.16 -12.20 -6.39
CA VAL A 229 1.52 -10.78 -6.45
C VAL A 229 0.46 -10.02 -5.69
N VAL A 230 0.85 -9.21 -4.71
CA VAL A 230 -0.09 -8.36 -3.96
C VAL A 230 -0.75 -7.40 -4.94
N ASN A 231 -2.07 -7.53 -5.08
CA ASN A 231 -2.89 -6.80 -6.05
C ASN A 231 -4.03 -6.02 -5.39
N ASP A 232 -3.96 -5.83 -4.08
CA ASP A 232 -4.82 -5.01 -3.25
C ASP A 232 -4.07 -4.64 -1.95
N TRP A 233 -4.67 -3.82 -1.09
CA TRP A 233 -4.14 -3.53 0.23
C TRP A 233 -4.03 -4.81 1.08
N TYR A 234 -2.86 -5.04 1.66
CA TYR A 234 -2.59 -6.21 2.49
C TYR A 234 -2.09 -5.78 3.87
N PRO A 235 -2.71 -6.25 4.97
CA PRO A 235 -2.22 -5.97 6.32
C PRO A 235 -0.95 -6.76 6.63
N VAL A 236 0.07 -6.07 7.10
CA VAL A 236 1.33 -6.66 7.57
C VAL A 236 1.43 -6.47 9.07
N ASP A 237 1.45 -7.57 9.82
CA ASP A 237 1.63 -7.58 11.27
C ASP A 237 3.05 -7.12 11.63
N LEU A 238 3.14 -6.05 12.42
CA LEU A 238 4.39 -5.45 12.89
C LEU A 238 4.59 -5.59 14.40
N SER A 239 3.71 -6.32 15.10
CA SER A 239 3.80 -6.50 16.55
C SER A 239 5.15 -7.09 17.01
N ALA A 240 5.78 -7.91 16.15
CA ALA A 240 7.11 -8.48 16.38
C ALA A 240 8.25 -7.43 16.44
N LEU A 241 8.01 -6.19 15.99
CA LEU A 241 8.97 -5.08 16.16
C LEU A 241 9.00 -4.54 17.59
N GLY A 242 8.01 -4.86 18.43
CA GLY A 242 7.88 -4.31 19.78
C GLY A 242 7.60 -2.80 19.80
N VAL A 243 8.05 -2.13 20.87
CA VAL A 243 7.90 -0.67 21.02
C VAL A 243 8.95 0.04 20.17
N VAL A 244 8.51 0.89 19.25
CA VAL A 244 9.35 1.63 18.31
C VAL A 244 9.04 3.13 18.33
N ASP A 245 10.00 3.97 17.96
CA ASP A 245 9.82 5.38 17.61
C ASP A 245 10.12 5.68 16.14
N LYS A 246 10.71 4.72 15.42
CA LYS A 246 11.04 4.82 14.00
C LYS A 246 10.88 3.47 13.31
N ILE A 247 10.31 3.49 12.11
CA ILE A 247 10.26 2.34 11.20
C ILE A 247 10.92 2.73 9.88
N VAL A 248 11.86 1.90 9.41
CA VAL A 248 12.59 2.05 8.14
C VAL A 248 12.18 0.91 7.19
N PHE A 249 12.05 1.24 5.91
CA PHE A 249 11.64 0.32 4.87
C PHE A 249 12.74 0.16 3.82
N ASP A 250 13.07 -1.10 3.54
CA ASP A 250 13.92 -1.49 2.42
C ASP A 250 13.16 -2.38 1.44
N LEU A 251 13.64 -2.43 0.20
CA LEU A 251 13.10 -3.31 -0.84
C LEU A 251 14.22 -4.17 -1.44
N GLU A 252 13.89 -5.45 -1.66
CA GLU A 252 14.78 -6.43 -2.28
C GLU A 252 14.01 -7.16 -3.39
N SER A 253 14.63 -7.33 -4.56
CA SER A 253 14.08 -8.09 -5.68
C SER A 253 15.10 -9.07 -6.22
N THR A 254 14.64 -10.16 -6.82
CA THR A 254 15.49 -11.07 -7.61
C THR A 254 15.86 -10.50 -8.97
N ASP A 255 15.11 -9.53 -9.50
CA ASP A 255 15.44 -8.86 -10.75
C ASP A 255 16.56 -7.83 -10.54
N ILE A 256 17.79 -8.34 -10.63
CA ILE A 256 19.04 -7.61 -10.43
C ILE A 256 19.78 -7.44 -11.76
N GLU A 257 20.31 -6.25 -11.98
CA GLU A 257 21.18 -5.94 -13.10
C GLU A 257 22.55 -6.61 -12.94
N ALA A 258 22.89 -7.47 -13.89
CA ALA A 258 24.18 -8.15 -13.93
C ALA A 258 25.34 -7.13 -13.97
N GLY A 259 26.34 -7.35 -13.13
CA GLY A 259 27.55 -6.52 -13.06
C GLY A 259 27.47 -5.31 -12.12
N THR A 260 26.30 -4.68 -11.98
CA THR A 260 26.11 -3.54 -11.07
C THR A 260 25.47 -3.94 -9.74
N GLY A 261 24.72 -5.04 -9.69
CA GLY A 261 23.96 -5.44 -8.51
C GLY A 261 22.74 -4.56 -8.24
N ARG A 262 22.43 -3.61 -9.15
CA ARG A 262 21.31 -2.69 -9.02
C ARG A 262 19.99 -3.44 -9.18
N MET A 263 19.05 -3.21 -8.26
CA MET A 263 17.67 -3.67 -8.43
C MET A 263 17.01 -2.98 -9.63
N ARG A 264 16.47 -3.78 -10.55
CA ARG A 264 15.74 -3.28 -11.73
C ARG A 264 14.26 -3.05 -11.45
N THR A 265 13.64 -3.89 -10.61
CA THR A 265 12.26 -3.67 -10.17
C THR A 265 12.12 -2.28 -9.55
N PRO A 266 11.11 -1.47 -9.92
CA PRO A 266 10.93 -0.15 -9.34
C PRO A 266 10.87 -0.18 -7.81
N ALA A 267 11.72 0.60 -7.15
CA ALA A 267 11.82 0.66 -5.69
C ALA A 267 10.68 1.49 -5.05
N TYR A 268 9.44 1.14 -5.36
CA TYR A 268 8.26 1.86 -4.90
C TYR A 268 7.19 0.91 -4.35
N PHE A 269 6.55 1.32 -3.25
CA PHE A 269 5.36 0.67 -2.70
C PHE A 269 4.39 1.70 -2.11
N CYS A 270 3.16 1.30 -1.86
CA CYS A 270 2.13 2.11 -1.22
C CYS A 270 1.93 1.68 0.24
N LEU A 271 1.64 2.64 1.12
CA LEU A 271 1.38 2.44 2.53
C LEU A 271 0.12 3.22 2.97
N ASP A 272 -0.72 2.60 3.79
CA ASP A 272 -1.86 3.22 4.45
C ASP A 272 -2.18 2.51 5.78
N GLY A 273 -3.15 3.01 6.54
CA GLY A 273 -3.75 2.33 7.69
C GLY A 273 -2.73 1.86 8.73
N ILE A 274 -1.97 2.80 9.31
CA ILE A 274 -1.01 2.46 10.37
C ILE A 274 -1.75 2.32 11.69
N ARG A 275 -1.90 1.09 12.18
CA ARG A 275 -2.52 0.80 13.46
C ARG A 275 -1.48 0.87 14.57
N ILE A 276 -1.64 1.86 15.46
CA ILE A 276 -0.80 2.03 16.64
C ILE A 276 -1.59 1.55 17.86
N GLN A 277 -0.95 0.80 18.74
CA GLN A 277 -1.53 0.41 20.01
C GLN A 277 -1.55 1.62 20.97
N GLU A 278 -2.72 1.95 21.51
CA GLU A 278 -2.91 3.00 22.52
C GLU A 278 -2.41 2.60 23.91
#